data_AF-A0A3C0B4T6-F1
#
_entry.id   AF-A0A3C0B4T6-F1
#
_cell.length_a   1.000
_cell.length_b   1.000
_cell.length_c   1.000
_cell.angle_alpha   90.00
_cell.angle_beta   90.00
_cell.angle_gamma   90.00
#
_symmetry.space_group_name_H-M   'P 1'
#
loop_
_entity.id
_entity.type
_entity.pdbx_description
1 polymer ?
#
loop_
_entity_poly.entity_id
_entity_poly.type
_entity_poly.pdbx_seq_one_letter_code
_entity_poly.pdbx_strand_id
1 'polypeptide(L)'
;NLHYHSGTGVMFTHAPDLEQPGINLYGDFTFCSQGEDIVAGLVNPLPITERQRKAVSAEKNESLEMRLPAIYQRLLQIAEDLTEKHGFSHQEIEFTFESEDPNDLYILQTRDQDIRKPDLSFVFDCKPADLKLLGRGIGLGRGVLNGIIAFDMNDLERYKDLKDPKILVRPDTVPDDIGMIFECDGLVTARGGATSHAAVTASRLDKTCVVNCTEMVVNEKEKTCTFNGYVLYPGDKIAIDGNLGNIYLGNYPVKVAEIV
;
A
#
# COMPACT_ATOMS: atom_id res chain seq x y z
N ASN A 1 -1.16 5.23 -36.75
CA ASN A 1 0.31 5.31 -36.72
C ASN A 1 0.93 4.71 -37.97
N LEU A 2 0.91 5.49 -39.06
CA LEU A 2 1.29 5.06 -40.42
C LEU A 2 2.64 5.68 -40.88
N HIS A 3 3.22 6.59 -40.09
CA HIS A 3 4.41 7.38 -40.43
C HIS A 3 5.42 7.48 -39.28
N TYR A 4 6.69 7.73 -39.59
CA TYR A 4 7.78 7.89 -38.61
C TYR A 4 7.58 9.01 -37.59
N HIS A 5 6.69 9.96 -37.88
CA HIS A 5 6.32 11.07 -37.00
C HIS A 5 4.94 10.88 -36.35
N SER A 6 4.34 9.69 -36.49
CA SER A 6 3.08 9.33 -35.82
C SER A 6 3.36 8.39 -34.65
N GLY A 7 2.57 8.50 -33.60
CA GLY A 7 2.79 7.74 -32.38
C GLY A 7 1.56 7.67 -31.49
N THR A 8 1.71 6.93 -30.40
CA THR A 8 0.69 6.73 -29.37
C THR A 8 1.36 6.65 -28.02
N GLY A 9 0.63 6.99 -26.96
CA GLY A 9 1.15 6.98 -25.62
C GLY A 9 0.06 7.00 -24.56
N VAL A 10 0.50 6.78 -23.34
CA VAL A 10 -0.30 6.90 -22.13
C VAL A 10 0.41 7.90 -21.23
N MET A 11 -0.33 8.92 -20.78
CA MET A 11 0.19 9.92 -19.86
C MET A 11 -0.67 10.05 -18.62
N PHE A 12 -0.04 10.55 -17.57
CA PHE A 12 -0.63 10.91 -16.30
C PHE A 12 -0.43 12.40 -16.10
N THR A 13 -1.49 13.09 -15.65
CA THR A 13 -1.42 14.53 -15.37
C THR A 13 -0.57 14.86 -14.14
N HIS A 14 -0.30 13.86 -13.29
CA HIS A 14 0.57 13.99 -12.14
C HIS A 14 1.52 12.81 -12.03
N ALA A 15 2.77 13.08 -11.74
CA ALA A 15 3.76 12.05 -11.65
C ALA A 15 3.64 11.32 -10.30
N PRO A 16 3.57 9.98 -10.29
CA PRO A 16 3.35 9.22 -9.05
C PRO A 16 4.53 9.33 -8.07
N ASP A 17 5.69 9.77 -8.54
CA ASP A 17 6.92 9.93 -7.77
C ASP A 17 7.12 11.35 -7.19
N LEU A 18 6.18 12.27 -7.43
CA LEU A 18 6.26 13.64 -6.93
C LEU A 18 5.16 13.92 -5.90
N GLU A 19 5.55 14.57 -4.80
CA GLU A 19 4.60 15.06 -3.78
C GLU A 19 4.15 16.51 -4.05
N GLN A 20 4.77 17.19 -5.02
CA GLN A 20 4.50 18.60 -5.30
C GLN A 20 3.15 18.76 -5.99
N PRO A 21 2.22 19.56 -5.44
CA PRO A 21 0.91 19.76 -6.05
C PRO A 21 1.03 20.39 -7.44
N GLY A 22 0.08 20.08 -8.32
CA GLY A 22 0.01 20.64 -9.66
C GLY A 22 0.24 19.59 -10.75
N ILE A 23 0.30 20.08 -11.99
CA ILE A 23 0.42 19.26 -13.18
C ILE A 23 1.89 18.92 -13.41
N ASN A 24 2.18 17.64 -13.32
CA ASN A 24 3.51 17.10 -13.51
C ASN A 24 3.37 15.91 -14.43
N LEU A 25 3.47 16.13 -15.74
CA LEU A 25 3.26 15.06 -16.71
C LEU A 25 4.21 13.89 -16.47
N TYR A 26 3.69 12.68 -16.62
CA TYR A 26 4.43 11.43 -16.52
C TYR A 26 3.82 10.42 -17.49
N GLY A 27 4.58 9.42 -17.90
CA GLY A 27 4.12 8.36 -18.80
C GLY A 27 5.04 8.19 -20.00
N ASP A 28 4.59 7.37 -20.92
CA ASP A 28 5.43 6.89 -22.01
C ASP A 28 4.69 6.91 -23.35
N PHE A 29 5.47 6.97 -24.44
CA PHE A 29 4.97 7.00 -25.80
C PHE A 29 5.86 6.15 -26.73
N THR A 30 5.35 5.83 -27.91
CA THR A 30 6.11 5.13 -28.95
C THR A 30 5.76 5.67 -30.33
N PHE A 31 6.73 5.61 -31.24
CA PHE A 31 6.52 5.88 -32.66
C PHE A 31 6.06 4.63 -33.41
N CYS A 32 5.27 4.81 -34.47
CA CYS A 32 4.91 3.74 -35.41
C CYS A 32 4.31 2.46 -34.78
N SER A 33 3.73 2.54 -33.58
CA SER A 33 3.09 1.39 -32.91
C SER A 33 1.64 1.71 -32.55
N GLN A 34 0.84 0.72 -32.19
CA GLN A 34 -0.52 0.91 -31.70
C GLN A 34 -0.56 0.86 -30.16
N GLY A 35 -1.65 1.34 -29.55
CA GLY A 35 -1.77 1.38 -28.09
C GLY A 35 -1.62 -0.01 -27.45
N GLU A 36 -2.10 -1.05 -28.14
CA GLU A 36 -1.97 -2.45 -27.72
C GLU A 36 -0.50 -2.89 -27.58
N ASP A 37 0.40 -2.38 -28.42
CA ASP A 37 1.82 -2.76 -28.40
C ASP A 37 2.53 -2.27 -27.13
N ILE A 38 2.12 -1.10 -26.60
CA ILE A 38 2.63 -0.54 -25.34
C ILE A 38 2.15 -1.40 -24.17
N VAL A 39 0.84 -1.69 -24.11
CA VAL A 39 0.23 -2.47 -23.02
C VAL A 39 0.75 -3.91 -23.01
N ALA A 40 0.99 -4.50 -24.19
CA ALA A 40 1.53 -5.85 -24.32
C ALA A 40 3.05 -5.95 -24.08
N GLY A 41 3.75 -4.82 -23.90
CA GLY A 41 5.21 -4.78 -23.68
C GLY A 41 6.02 -5.25 -24.89
N LEU A 42 5.47 -5.15 -26.10
CA LEU A 42 6.12 -5.57 -27.34
C LEU A 42 7.08 -4.52 -27.90
N VAL A 43 7.00 -3.30 -27.38
CA VAL A 43 7.85 -2.16 -27.73
C VAL A 43 8.55 -1.61 -26.51
N ASN A 44 9.70 -0.98 -26.71
CA ASN A 44 10.38 -0.22 -25.67
C ASN A 44 9.87 1.23 -25.75
N PRO A 45 8.99 1.67 -24.85
CA PRO A 45 8.43 2.99 -24.94
C PRO A 45 9.46 4.04 -24.48
N LEU A 46 9.28 5.26 -24.96
CA LEU A 46 10.10 6.42 -24.68
C LEU A 46 9.40 7.31 -23.64
N PRO A 47 10.14 7.99 -22.76
CA PRO A 47 9.55 8.84 -21.73
C PRO A 47 8.87 10.08 -22.35
N ILE A 48 7.78 10.53 -21.74
CA ILE A 48 7.14 11.79 -22.16
C ILE A 48 7.97 13.01 -21.75
N THR A 49 8.55 13.03 -20.55
CA THR A 49 9.29 14.20 -20.02
C THR A 49 10.81 14.04 -20.03
N GLU A 50 11.52 15.16 -20.08
CA GLU A 50 12.96 15.23 -19.84
C GLU A 50 13.35 14.79 -18.42
N ARG A 51 12.46 15.02 -17.45
CA ARG A 51 12.65 14.59 -16.06
C ARG A 51 12.75 13.06 -15.97
N GLN A 52 11.78 12.35 -16.56
CA GLN A 52 11.79 10.89 -16.64
C GLN A 52 13.02 10.38 -17.37
N ARG A 53 13.36 10.98 -18.53
CA ARG A 53 14.53 10.61 -19.33
C ARG A 53 15.83 10.69 -18.54
N LYS A 54 16.03 11.77 -17.78
CA LYS A 54 17.23 11.99 -16.94
C LYS A 54 17.31 11.04 -15.74
N ALA A 55 16.17 10.63 -15.19
CA ALA A 55 16.12 9.71 -14.05
C ALA A 55 16.57 8.28 -14.40
N VAL A 56 16.35 7.84 -15.65
CA VAL A 56 16.56 6.42 -16.05
C VAL A 56 18.01 6.10 -16.47
N SER A 57 18.95 7.05 -16.42
CA SER A 57 20.41 6.84 -16.67
C SER A 57 20.79 6.17 -18.00
N ALA A 58 19.86 5.97 -18.94
CA ALA A 58 20.14 5.40 -20.25
C ALA A 58 20.55 6.52 -21.22
N GLU A 59 21.83 6.58 -21.58
CA GLU A 59 22.46 7.61 -22.43
C GLU A 59 21.89 7.78 -23.85
N LYS A 60 20.83 7.04 -24.24
CA LYS A 60 20.35 6.96 -25.63
C LYS A 60 18.85 7.15 -25.87
N ASN A 61 18.07 7.53 -24.87
CA ASN A 61 16.63 7.77 -25.08
C ASN A 61 16.36 9.27 -25.27
N GLU A 62 15.52 9.63 -26.24
CA GLU A 62 14.90 10.96 -26.40
C GLU A 62 13.54 10.97 -25.65
N SER A 63 13.08 12.13 -25.18
CA SER A 63 11.74 12.29 -24.60
C SER A 63 10.77 12.92 -25.61
N LEU A 64 9.46 12.82 -25.36
CA LEU A 64 8.46 13.55 -26.15
C LEU A 64 8.67 15.06 -26.04
N GLU A 65 8.95 15.56 -24.83
CA GLU A 65 9.23 16.97 -24.55
C GLU A 65 10.38 17.52 -25.39
N MET A 66 11.46 16.74 -25.56
CA MET A 66 12.59 17.12 -26.41
C MET A 66 12.29 16.93 -27.90
N ARG A 67 11.66 15.82 -28.28
CA ARG A 67 11.54 15.40 -29.68
C ARG A 67 10.39 16.09 -30.40
N LEU A 68 9.25 16.28 -29.74
CA LEU A 68 8.02 16.84 -30.28
C LEU A 68 7.45 17.90 -29.31
N PRO A 69 8.14 19.04 -29.14
CA PRO A 69 7.78 20.03 -28.11
C PRO A 69 6.37 20.60 -28.32
N ALA A 70 5.90 20.75 -29.56
CA ALA A 70 4.56 21.25 -29.85
C ALA A 70 3.46 20.28 -29.37
N ILE A 71 3.65 18.98 -29.59
CA ILE A 71 2.75 17.92 -29.10
C ILE A 71 2.76 17.90 -27.58
N TYR A 72 3.94 17.95 -26.97
CA TYR A 72 4.09 18.00 -25.51
C TYR A 72 3.36 19.21 -24.89
N GLN A 73 3.54 20.41 -25.45
CA GLN A 73 2.85 21.62 -24.97
C GLN A 73 1.33 21.50 -25.13
N ARG A 74 0.85 20.86 -26.20
CA ARG A 74 -0.58 20.62 -26.38
C ARG A 74 -1.13 19.65 -25.33
N LEU A 75 -0.39 18.59 -25.00
CA LEU A 75 -0.75 17.65 -23.93
C LEU A 75 -0.79 18.33 -22.56
N LEU A 76 0.18 19.21 -22.26
CA LEU A 76 0.20 20.00 -21.03
C LEU A 76 -1.03 20.90 -20.93
N GLN A 77 -1.37 21.61 -22.00
CA GLN A 77 -2.57 22.45 -22.04
C GLN A 77 -3.86 21.64 -21.84
N ILE A 78 -3.94 20.42 -22.40
CA ILE A 78 -5.09 19.54 -22.19
C ILE A 78 -5.18 19.11 -20.71
N ALA A 79 -4.05 18.79 -20.07
CA ALA A 79 -4.02 18.47 -18.64
C ALA A 79 -4.47 19.66 -17.77
N GLU A 80 -4.04 20.88 -18.11
CA GLU A 80 -4.46 22.14 -17.46
C GLU A 80 -5.96 22.39 -17.63
N ASP A 81 -6.48 22.28 -18.84
CA ASP A 81 -7.90 22.46 -19.12
C ASP A 81 -8.75 21.44 -18.33
N LEU A 82 -8.36 20.16 -18.32
CA LEU A 82 -9.10 19.12 -17.60
C LEU A 82 -9.11 19.37 -16.08
N THR A 83 -7.96 19.67 -15.49
CA THR A 83 -7.84 19.75 -14.03
C THR A 83 -8.25 21.12 -13.48
N GLU A 84 -7.75 22.22 -14.06
CA GLU A 84 -7.95 23.56 -13.50
C GLU A 84 -9.24 24.21 -13.97
N LYS A 85 -9.58 24.06 -15.25
CA LYS A 85 -10.76 24.72 -15.84
C LYS A 85 -12.03 23.89 -15.71
N HIS A 86 -11.92 22.58 -15.88
CA HIS A 86 -13.06 21.66 -15.78
C HIS A 86 -13.19 21.01 -14.41
N GLY A 87 -12.18 21.12 -13.53
CA GLY A 87 -12.25 20.66 -12.15
C GLY A 87 -12.17 19.14 -12.00
N PHE A 88 -11.68 18.42 -13.01
CA PHE A 88 -11.44 16.99 -12.88
C PHE A 88 -10.28 16.73 -11.91
N SER A 89 -10.34 15.57 -11.23
CA SER A 89 -9.19 15.01 -10.51
C SER A 89 -8.04 14.76 -11.48
N HIS A 90 -6.83 14.45 -10.98
CA HIS A 90 -5.73 14.05 -11.85
C HIS A 90 -6.16 12.89 -12.76
N GLN A 91 -5.82 12.98 -14.04
CA GLN A 91 -6.25 12.05 -15.08
C GLN A 91 -5.10 11.18 -15.57
N GLU A 92 -5.44 9.97 -15.96
CA GLU A 92 -4.71 9.13 -16.90
C GLU A 92 -5.34 9.31 -18.29
N ILE A 93 -4.51 9.54 -19.30
CA ILE A 93 -4.92 9.99 -20.62
C ILE A 93 -4.20 9.12 -21.67
N GLU A 94 -4.98 8.44 -22.50
CA GLU A 94 -4.49 7.73 -23.68
C GLU A 94 -4.61 8.64 -24.89
N PHE A 95 -3.53 8.76 -25.67
CA PHE A 95 -3.47 9.66 -26.81
C PHE A 95 -2.74 9.06 -28.00
N THR A 96 -3.04 9.57 -29.19
CA THR A 96 -2.28 9.29 -30.42
C THR A 96 -2.08 10.57 -31.20
N PHE A 97 -0.99 10.65 -31.96
CA PHE A 97 -0.74 11.76 -32.87
C PHE A 97 -0.34 11.23 -34.25
N GLU A 98 -0.81 11.88 -35.31
CA GLU A 98 -0.51 11.45 -36.69
C GLU A 98 0.68 12.19 -37.31
N SER A 99 1.07 13.34 -36.75
CA SER A 99 2.22 14.14 -37.19
C SER A 99 2.83 14.96 -36.04
N GLU A 100 3.80 15.82 -36.35
CA GLU A 100 4.38 16.77 -35.39
C GLU A 100 3.48 18.00 -35.14
N ASP A 101 2.40 18.16 -35.93
CA ASP A 101 1.42 19.23 -35.76
C ASP A 101 0.52 18.95 -34.54
N PRO A 102 0.43 19.86 -33.55
CA PRO A 102 -0.44 19.69 -32.39
C PRO A 102 -1.93 19.55 -32.70
N ASN A 103 -2.38 19.93 -33.90
CA ASN A 103 -3.77 19.71 -34.34
C ASN A 103 -4.03 18.24 -34.72
N ASP A 104 -2.98 17.48 -35.01
CA ASP A 104 -3.07 16.04 -35.30
C ASP A 104 -2.91 15.18 -34.04
N LEU A 105 -3.06 15.78 -32.85
CA LEU A 105 -3.12 15.10 -31.57
C LEU A 105 -4.57 14.77 -31.19
N TYR A 106 -4.80 13.50 -30.89
CA TYR A 106 -6.11 12.96 -30.53
C TYR A 106 -6.05 12.32 -29.15
N ILE A 107 -7.02 12.67 -28.30
CA ILE A 107 -7.25 11.99 -27.03
C ILE A 107 -8.23 10.85 -27.27
N LEU A 108 -7.83 9.65 -26.90
CA LEU A 108 -8.60 8.42 -27.11
C LEU A 108 -9.45 8.10 -25.88
N GLN A 109 -8.88 8.26 -24.69
CA GLN A 109 -9.53 7.98 -23.42
C GLN A 109 -8.97 8.88 -22.32
N THR A 110 -9.83 9.23 -21.37
CA THR A 110 -9.44 9.82 -20.09
C THR A 110 -10.11 9.07 -18.96
N ARG A 111 -9.41 8.87 -17.84
CA ARG A 111 -9.98 8.33 -16.60
C ARG A 111 -9.26 8.93 -15.40
N ASP A 112 -9.92 8.89 -14.25
CA ASP A 112 -9.30 9.29 -12.99
C ASP A 112 -8.02 8.48 -12.73
N GLN A 113 -6.94 9.19 -12.45
CA GLN A 113 -5.66 8.63 -12.08
C GLN A 113 -5.73 8.11 -10.65
N ASP A 114 -5.38 6.85 -10.45
CA ASP A 114 -5.22 6.26 -9.13
C ASP A 114 -3.88 6.69 -8.51
N ILE A 115 -3.87 7.89 -7.90
CA ILE A 115 -2.74 8.37 -7.11
C ILE A 115 -2.82 7.70 -5.74
N ARG A 116 -2.32 6.46 -5.65
CA ARG A 116 -2.10 5.81 -4.35
C ARG A 116 -1.04 6.59 -3.60
N LYS A 117 -1.45 7.32 -2.56
CA LYS A 117 -0.52 7.81 -1.53
C LYS A 117 0.24 6.60 -0.96
N PRO A 118 1.55 6.72 -0.66
CA PRO A 118 2.27 5.65 0.02
C PRO A 118 1.48 5.26 1.27
N ASP A 119 1.30 3.96 1.46
CA ASP A 119 0.60 3.43 2.62
C ASP A 119 1.46 3.76 3.87
N LEU A 120 1.10 4.85 4.53
CA LEU A 120 1.68 5.23 5.81
C LEU A 120 1.33 4.13 6.82
N SER A 121 2.34 3.43 7.33
CA SER A 121 2.15 2.45 8.40
C SER A 121 2.92 2.84 9.64
N PHE A 122 2.46 2.37 10.78
CA PHE A 122 3.26 2.42 12.00
C PHE A 122 4.42 1.42 11.92
N VAL A 123 5.61 1.85 12.31
CA VAL A 123 6.81 1.01 12.50
C VAL A 123 7.42 1.30 13.86
N PHE A 124 8.15 0.33 14.43
CA PHE A 124 8.86 0.55 15.69
C PHE A 124 10.00 1.55 15.51
N ASP A 125 10.09 2.55 16.40
CA ASP A 125 11.15 3.55 16.46
C ASP A 125 12.23 3.17 17.48
N CYS A 126 12.69 1.92 17.42
CA CYS A 126 13.75 1.41 18.26
C CYS A 126 14.63 0.43 17.48
N LYS A 127 15.80 0.11 18.02
CA LYS A 127 16.68 -0.87 17.38
C LYS A 127 16.08 -2.27 17.56
N PRO A 128 16.22 -3.17 16.56
CA PRO A 128 15.75 -4.55 16.69
C PRO A 128 16.32 -5.31 17.91
N ALA A 129 17.49 -4.90 18.40
CA ALA A 129 18.13 -5.51 19.57
C ALA A 129 17.43 -5.16 20.90
N ASP A 130 16.67 -4.06 20.94
CA ASP A 130 15.94 -3.63 22.15
C ASP A 130 14.57 -4.32 22.25
N LEU A 131 14.10 -4.91 21.14
CA LEU A 131 12.83 -5.62 21.06
C LEU A 131 12.97 -7.03 21.65
N LYS A 132 12.21 -7.31 22.70
CA LYS A 132 12.17 -8.64 23.31
C LYS A 132 11.18 -9.54 22.59
N LEU A 133 11.67 -10.33 21.63
CA LEU A 133 10.87 -11.28 20.85
C LEU A 133 10.31 -12.38 21.76
N LEU A 134 8.98 -12.54 21.73
CA LEU A 134 8.25 -13.63 22.38
C LEU A 134 8.09 -14.82 21.45
N GLY A 135 7.75 -14.55 20.20
CA GLY A 135 7.60 -15.58 19.17
C GLY A 135 7.24 -15.00 17.81
N ARG A 136 7.06 -15.89 16.85
CA ARG A 136 6.78 -15.53 15.45
C ARG A 136 5.62 -16.35 14.89
N GLY A 137 4.87 -15.75 13.98
CA GLY A 137 3.81 -16.36 13.19
C GLY A 137 3.77 -15.80 11.77
N ILE A 138 2.59 -15.80 11.18
CA ILE A 138 2.28 -15.22 9.88
C ILE A 138 1.64 -13.86 10.13
N GLY A 139 2.36 -12.80 9.76
CA GLY A 139 1.84 -11.43 9.81
C GLY A 139 0.79 -11.19 8.72
N LEU A 140 -0.30 -10.56 9.11
CA LEU A 140 -1.41 -10.17 8.27
C LEU A 140 -1.89 -8.79 8.71
N GLY A 141 -2.26 -7.95 7.75
CA GLY A 141 -2.52 -6.53 8.03
C GLY A 141 -1.25 -5.70 7.99
N ARG A 142 -1.39 -4.39 8.25
CA ARG A 142 -0.38 -3.40 7.95
C ARG A 142 0.20 -2.78 9.22
N GLY A 143 1.53 -2.71 9.29
CA GLY A 143 2.24 -2.00 10.34
C GLY A 143 2.34 -2.74 11.67
N VAL A 144 2.66 -1.99 12.72
CA VAL A 144 2.87 -2.49 14.08
C VAL A 144 1.82 -1.95 15.04
N LEU A 145 1.47 -2.74 16.05
CA LEU A 145 0.49 -2.40 17.08
C LEU A 145 1.04 -2.69 18.47
N ASN A 146 1.01 -1.70 19.36
CA ASN A 146 1.19 -1.91 20.79
C ASN A 146 -0.19 -2.05 21.45
N GLY A 147 -0.32 -2.97 22.39
CA GLY A 147 -1.59 -3.13 23.08
C GLY A 147 -1.50 -4.00 24.32
N ILE A 148 -2.67 -4.31 24.87
CA ILE A 148 -2.85 -5.17 26.03
C ILE A 148 -3.58 -6.45 25.63
N ILE A 149 -3.24 -7.56 26.28
CA ILE A 149 -3.83 -8.86 26.00
C ILE A 149 -5.28 -8.93 26.51
N ALA A 150 -6.18 -9.45 25.68
CA ALA A 150 -7.52 -9.87 26.04
C ALA A 150 -7.79 -11.28 25.49
N PHE A 151 -8.56 -12.12 26.21
CA PHE A 151 -8.88 -13.49 25.78
C PHE A 151 -10.35 -13.69 25.42
N ASP A 152 -11.24 -12.90 26.02
CA ASP A 152 -12.69 -12.99 25.82
C ASP A 152 -13.36 -11.60 25.74
N MET A 153 -14.66 -11.61 25.45
CA MET A 153 -15.48 -10.40 25.36
C MET A 153 -15.53 -9.62 26.69
N ASN A 154 -15.50 -10.32 27.84
CA ASN A 154 -15.53 -9.67 29.15
C ASN A 154 -14.26 -8.83 29.37
N ASP A 155 -13.10 -9.34 28.95
CA ASP A 155 -11.84 -8.61 29.01
C ASP A 155 -11.87 -7.37 28.08
N LEU A 156 -12.39 -7.53 26.85
CA LEU A 156 -12.54 -6.43 25.90
C LEU A 156 -13.47 -5.33 26.44
N GLU A 157 -14.60 -5.69 27.03
CA GLU A 157 -15.53 -4.75 27.65
C GLU A 157 -14.91 -4.06 28.87
N ARG A 158 -14.21 -4.81 29.73
CA ARG A 158 -13.54 -4.26 30.90
C ARG A 158 -12.46 -3.24 30.53
N TYR A 159 -11.77 -3.45 29.42
CA TYR A 159 -10.71 -2.58 28.94
C TYR A 159 -11.19 -1.53 27.95
N LYS A 160 -12.49 -1.46 27.64
CA LYS A 160 -13.04 -0.54 26.64
C LYS A 160 -12.64 0.91 26.90
N ASP A 161 -12.66 1.33 28.16
CA ASP A 161 -12.30 2.69 28.59
C ASP A 161 -10.79 2.96 28.67
N LEU A 162 -9.94 1.93 28.54
CA LEU A 162 -8.49 2.11 28.49
C LEU A 162 -8.07 2.62 27.11
N LYS A 163 -7.06 3.52 27.13
CA LYS A 163 -6.47 4.09 25.90
C LYS A 163 -5.61 3.10 25.13
N ASP A 164 -5.08 2.08 25.80
CA ASP A 164 -4.25 1.07 25.16
C ASP A 164 -5.11 0.22 24.20
N PRO A 165 -4.62 -0.03 22.96
CA PRO A 165 -5.27 -0.94 22.03
C PRO A 165 -5.39 -2.35 22.60
N LYS A 166 -6.44 -3.08 22.18
CA LYS A 166 -6.76 -4.41 22.72
C LYS A 166 -6.36 -5.47 21.72
N ILE A 167 -5.47 -6.36 22.11
CA ILE A 167 -5.00 -7.47 21.29
C ILE A 167 -5.67 -8.74 21.77
N LEU A 168 -6.56 -9.28 20.93
CA LEU A 168 -7.28 -10.51 21.19
C LEU A 168 -6.35 -11.71 20.94
N VAL A 169 -6.15 -12.54 21.96
CA VAL A 169 -5.31 -13.75 21.88
C VAL A 169 -6.20 -14.99 21.93
N ARG A 170 -6.12 -15.82 20.88
CA ARG A 170 -6.95 -17.04 20.74
C ARG A 170 -6.09 -18.28 20.43
N PRO A 171 -6.49 -19.49 20.87
CA PRO A 171 -5.81 -20.72 20.47
C PRO A 171 -5.97 -21.00 18.97
N ASP A 172 -7.13 -20.71 18.41
CA ASP A 172 -7.52 -21.02 17.04
C ASP A 172 -8.51 -20.00 16.50
N THR A 173 -8.78 -20.08 15.20
CA THR A 173 -9.67 -19.18 14.48
C THR A 173 -11.06 -19.81 14.35
N VAL A 174 -11.98 -19.51 15.26
CA VAL A 174 -13.36 -20.03 15.20
C VAL A 174 -14.35 -18.95 14.76
N PRO A 175 -15.45 -19.30 14.05
CA PRO A 175 -16.47 -18.33 13.61
C PRO A 175 -17.15 -17.57 14.76
N ASP A 176 -17.26 -18.18 15.94
CA ASP A 176 -17.89 -17.57 17.11
C ASP A 176 -17.11 -16.34 17.63
N ASP A 177 -15.83 -16.23 17.26
CA ASP A 177 -14.96 -15.12 17.68
C ASP A 177 -15.20 -13.83 16.89
N ILE A 178 -16.04 -13.84 15.85
CA ILE A 178 -16.28 -12.67 14.98
C ILE A 178 -16.65 -11.42 15.79
N GLY A 179 -17.54 -11.55 16.79
CA GLY A 179 -17.93 -10.41 17.64
C GLY A 179 -16.75 -9.77 18.38
N MET A 180 -15.85 -10.60 18.91
CA MET A 180 -14.64 -10.15 19.59
C MET A 180 -13.64 -9.54 18.60
N ILE A 181 -13.53 -10.13 17.40
CA ILE A 181 -12.69 -9.59 16.32
C ILE A 181 -13.16 -8.20 15.92
N PHE A 182 -14.45 -7.88 15.97
CA PHE A 182 -14.95 -6.52 15.69
C PHE A 182 -14.56 -5.50 16.75
N GLU A 183 -14.53 -5.88 18.02
CA GLU A 183 -14.22 -4.95 19.13
C GLU A 183 -12.72 -4.82 19.44
N CYS A 184 -11.87 -5.78 19.07
CA CYS A 184 -10.42 -5.69 19.33
C CYS A 184 -9.69 -4.80 18.31
N ASP A 185 -8.47 -4.36 18.61
CA ASP A 185 -7.63 -3.60 17.68
C ASP A 185 -6.62 -4.50 16.94
N GLY A 186 -6.27 -5.63 17.54
CA GLY A 186 -5.39 -6.63 16.94
C GLY A 186 -5.77 -8.06 17.29
N LEU A 187 -5.26 -9.02 16.52
CA LEU A 187 -5.56 -10.45 16.68
C LEU A 187 -4.28 -11.28 16.65
N VAL A 188 -4.11 -12.16 17.62
CA VAL A 188 -3.02 -13.14 17.66
C VAL A 188 -3.60 -14.54 17.85
N THR A 189 -3.22 -15.49 16.99
CA THR A 189 -3.67 -16.88 17.12
C THR A 189 -2.53 -17.89 17.13
N ALA A 190 -2.67 -18.95 17.95
CA ALA A 190 -1.65 -20.01 18.01
C ALA A 190 -1.73 -20.91 16.78
N ARG A 191 -2.95 -21.15 16.30
CA ARG A 191 -3.26 -21.94 15.11
C ARG A 191 -4.13 -21.15 14.15
N GLY A 192 -4.12 -21.57 12.88
CA GLY A 192 -4.91 -20.97 11.80
C GLY A 192 -4.03 -20.34 10.74
N GLY A 193 -4.29 -20.66 9.47
CA GLY A 193 -3.52 -20.14 8.34
C GLY A 193 -3.95 -18.74 7.90
N ALA A 194 -3.20 -18.17 6.95
CA ALA A 194 -3.50 -16.86 6.36
C ALA A 194 -4.89 -16.76 5.72
N THR A 195 -5.42 -17.88 5.22
CA THR A 195 -6.74 -17.98 4.58
C THR A 195 -7.85 -18.39 5.54
N SER A 196 -7.58 -18.46 6.84
CA SER A 196 -8.59 -18.81 7.85
C SER A 196 -9.64 -17.71 8.00
N HIS A 197 -10.83 -18.08 8.48
CA HIS A 197 -11.97 -17.17 8.58
C HIS A 197 -11.64 -15.91 9.41
N ALA A 198 -10.99 -16.08 10.56
CA ALA A 198 -10.61 -14.95 11.43
C ALA A 198 -9.48 -14.11 10.81
N ALA A 199 -8.49 -14.72 10.17
CA ALA A 199 -7.40 -14.04 9.48
C ALA A 199 -7.93 -13.14 8.34
N VAL A 200 -8.80 -13.70 7.50
CA VAL A 200 -9.43 -12.96 6.39
C VAL A 200 -10.35 -11.86 6.92
N THR A 201 -11.09 -12.11 8.00
CA THR A 201 -11.99 -11.11 8.60
C THR A 201 -11.19 -9.97 9.23
N ALA A 202 -10.19 -10.26 10.04
CA ALA A 202 -9.32 -9.26 10.67
C ALA A 202 -8.58 -8.42 9.63
N SER A 203 -8.07 -9.05 8.56
CA SER A 203 -7.43 -8.33 7.45
C SER A 203 -8.40 -7.42 6.70
N ARG A 204 -9.66 -7.85 6.48
CA ARG A 204 -10.70 -7.00 5.85
C ARG A 204 -11.12 -5.82 6.72
N LEU A 205 -10.98 -5.94 8.04
CA LEU A 205 -11.28 -4.89 9.01
C LEU A 205 -10.04 -4.02 9.32
N ASP A 206 -8.98 -4.16 8.53
CA ASP A 206 -7.72 -3.41 8.65
C ASP A 206 -7.06 -3.54 10.04
N LYS A 207 -7.20 -4.72 10.67
CA LYS A 207 -6.61 -5.02 11.99
C LYS A 207 -5.23 -5.64 11.82
N THR A 208 -4.28 -5.21 12.65
CA THR A 208 -2.96 -5.84 12.73
C THR A 208 -3.12 -7.24 13.33
N CYS A 209 -2.71 -8.28 12.59
CA CYS A 209 -2.86 -9.64 13.05
C CYS A 209 -1.63 -10.50 12.80
N VAL A 210 -1.41 -11.45 13.73
CA VAL A 210 -0.34 -12.44 13.64
C VAL A 210 -0.95 -13.81 13.93
N VAL A 211 -1.07 -14.64 12.90
CA VAL A 211 -1.70 -15.96 13.02
C VAL A 211 -0.66 -17.07 12.97
N ASN A 212 -1.05 -18.29 13.36
CA ASN A 212 -0.16 -19.46 13.34
C ASN A 212 1.12 -19.30 14.19
N CYS A 213 1.03 -18.70 15.36
CA CYS A 213 2.16 -18.65 16.29
C CYS A 213 2.29 -19.99 17.02
N THR A 214 3.05 -20.93 16.46
CA THR A 214 3.18 -22.30 17.00
C THR A 214 3.88 -22.36 18.36
N GLU A 215 4.64 -21.31 18.72
CA GLU A 215 5.33 -21.17 20.00
C GLU A 215 4.39 -20.69 21.12
N MET A 216 3.20 -20.21 20.77
CA MET A 216 2.19 -19.74 21.71
C MET A 216 1.29 -20.90 22.14
N VAL A 217 1.13 -21.06 23.46
CA VAL A 217 0.14 -21.97 24.05
C VAL A 217 -0.88 -21.15 24.81
N VAL A 218 -2.14 -21.19 24.40
CA VAL A 218 -3.25 -20.44 25.00
C VAL A 218 -4.13 -21.37 25.83
N ASN A 219 -4.39 -20.99 27.08
CA ASN A 219 -5.38 -21.63 27.94
C ASN A 219 -6.51 -20.64 28.25
N GLU A 220 -7.63 -20.79 27.54
CA GLU A 220 -8.79 -19.90 27.68
C GLU A 220 -9.43 -19.98 29.08
N LYS A 221 -9.42 -21.17 29.72
CA LYS A 221 -10.05 -21.36 31.04
C LYS A 221 -9.30 -20.63 32.14
N GLU A 222 -7.97 -20.67 32.06
CA GLU A 222 -7.10 -19.97 33.01
C GLU A 222 -6.80 -18.53 32.59
N LYS A 223 -7.22 -18.13 31.39
CA LYS A 223 -6.90 -16.85 30.75
C LYS A 223 -5.40 -16.57 30.75
N THR A 224 -4.62 -17.55 30.31
CA THR A 224 -3.17 -17.44 30.22
C THR A 224 -2.68 -17.76 28.81
N CYS A 225 -1.63 -17.06 28.37
CA CYS A 225 -0.87 -17.46 27.19
C CYS A 225 0.61 -17.58 27.53
N THR A 226 1.22 -18.68 27.08
CA THR A 226 2.64 -18.95 27.30
C THR A 226 3.41 -18.83 25.99
N PHE A 227 4.51 -18.09 26.00
CA PHE A 227 5.45 -17.93 24.89
C PHE A 227 6.86 -18.28 25.35
N ASN A 228 7.48 -19.33 24.83
CA ASN A 228 8.90 -19.64 25.09
C ASN A 228 9.31 -19.56 26.59
N GLY A 229 8.41 -19.97 27.50
CA GLY A 229 8.60 -19.94 28.96
C GLY A 229 8.11 -18.67 29.69
N TYR A 230 7.67 -17.64 28.98
CA TYR A 230 6.97 -16.47 29.56
C TYR A 230 5.48 -16.75 29.66
N VAL A 231 4.89 -16.53 30.84
CA VAL A 231 3.44 -16.61 31.07
C VAL A 231 2.89 -15.20 31.12
N LEU A 232 1.89 -14.92 30.30
CA LEU A 232 1.20 -13.63 30.23
C LEU A 232 -0.28 -13.78 30.59
N TYR A 233 -0.81 -12.70 31.14
CA TYR A 233 -2.15 -12.57 31.70
C TYR A 233 -2.95 -11.46 31.00
N PRO A 234 -4.28 -11.40 31.21
CA PRO A 234 -5.10 -10.34 30.63
C PRO A 234 -4.63 -8.97 31.14
N GLY A 235 -4.46 -8.01 30.24
CA GLY A 235 -3.94 -6.66 30.56
C GLY A 235 -2.42 -6.53 30.44
N ASP A 236 -1.67 -7.63 30.28
CA ASP A 236 -0.24 -7.56 30.01
C ASP A 236 0.03 -6.91 28.64
N LYS A 237 1.11 -6.14 28.58
CA LYS A 237 1.49 -5.37 27.41
C LYS A 237 2.27 -6.21 26.41
N ILE A 238 1.83 -6.19 25.16
CA ILE A 238 2.51 -6.82 24.03
C ILE A 238 2.51 -5.91 22.82
N ALA A 239 3.48 -6.11 21.95
CA ALA A 239 3.54 -5.46 20.65
C ALA A 239 3.56 -6.51 19.55
N ILE A 240 2.84 -6.26 18.46
CA ILE A 240 2.74 -7.16 17.32
C ILE A 240 3.14 -6.42 16.03
N ASP A 241 3.80 -7.16 15.14
CA ASP A 241 4.21 -6.70 13.82
C ASP A 241 3.43 -7.50 12.77
N GLY A 242 2.45 -6.85 12.13
CA GLY A 242 1.64 -7.45 11.07
C GLY A 242 2.38 -7.65 9.76
N ASN A 243 3.53 -6.99 9.56
CA ASN A 243 4.32 -7.14 8.35
C ASN A 243 5.24 -8.36 8.43
N LEU A 244 5.98 -8.49 9.54
CA LEU A 244 6.96 -9.58 9.73
C LEU A 244 6.39 -10.81 10.45
N GLY A 245 5.24 -10.64 11.11
CA GLY A 245 4.61 -11.67 11.95
C GLY A 245 5.27 -11.85 13.30
N ASN A 246 5.94 -10.83 13.84
CA ASN A 246 6.65 -10.91 15.10
C ASN A 246 5.79 -10.45 16.28
N ILE A 247 5.99 -11.05 17.45
CA ILE A 247 5.32 -10.70 18.70
C ILE A 247 6.38 -10.39 19.74
N TYR A 248 6.24 -9.27 20.45
CA TYR A 248 7.21 -8.75 21.40
C TYR A 248 6.58 -8.52 22.77
N LEU A 249 7.39 -8.65 23.82
CA LEU A 249 6.98 -8.38 25.20
C LEU A 249 7.07 -6.89 25.49
N GLY A 250 6.00 -6.28 26.00
CA GLY A 250 5.94 -4.86 26.34
C GLY A 250 5.50 -3.99 25.16
N ASN A 251 5.53 -2.67 25.38
CA ASN A 251 5.21 -1.67 24.37
C ASN A 251 6.48 -0.90 23.98
N TYR A 252 6.58 -0.55 22.70
CA TYR A 252 7.74 0.13 22.13
C TYR A 252 7.34 1.44 21.45
N PRO A 253 8.23 2.44 21.37
CA PRO A 253 7.95 3.66 20.62
C PRO A 253 7.64 3.33 19.16
N VAL A 254 6.63 3.97 18.59
CA VAL A 254 6.23 3.80 17.18
C VAL A 254 6.29 5.13 16.46
N LYS A 255 6.66 5.08 15.19
CA LYS A 255 6.61 6.23 14.27
C LYS A 255 5.84 5.83 13.01
N VAL A 256 5.34 6.84 12.30
CA VAL A 256 4.79 6.65 10.96
C VAL A 256 5.95 6.61 9.97
N ALA A 257 5.99 5.59 9.13
CA ALA A 257 6.94 5.48 8.04
C ALA A 257 6.22 5.03 6.77
N GLU A 258 6.80 5.38 5.63
CA GLU A 258 6.35 4.91 4.32
C GLU A 258 6.83 3.47 4.12
N ILE A 259 5.90 2.55 3.84
CA ILE A 259 6.26 1.22 3.35
C ILE A 259 6.45 1.33 1.83
N VAL A 260 7.62 0.91 1.35
CA VAL A 260 7.96 0.75 -0.08
C VAL A 260 7.55 -0.64 -0.56
#